data_AF-A0A2D8T8S4-F1
#
_entry.id   AF-A0A2D8T8S4-F1
#
_cell.length_a   1.000
_cell.length_b   1.000
_cell.length_c   1.000
_cell.angle_alpha   90.00
_cell.angle_beta   90.00
_cell.angle_gamma   90.00
#
_symmetry.space_group_name_H-M   'P 1'
#
loop_
_entity.id
_entity.type
_entity.pdbx_description
1 polymer ?
#
loop_
_entity_poly.entity_id
_entity_poly.type
_entity_poly.pdbx_seq_one_letter_code
_entity_poly.pdbx_strand_id
1 'polypeptide(L)'
;MTASGCSSRPAPPAISHPPADDLRCQDEPTAPLSPAGELSAEQVAAFERDALDFDGAALLAGRSCRDALARVCRWHRARGMAVTCP
;
A
#
# COMPACT_ATOMS: atom_id res chain seq x y z
N MET A 1 -6.43 58.52 -11.86
CA MET A 1 -5.91 57.28 -12.46
C MET A 1 -5.85 56.22 -11.37
N THR A 2 -6.89 55.39 -11.28
CA THR A 2 -6.98 54.31 -10.29
C THR A 2 -6.32 53.06 -10.86
N ALA A 3 -5.16 52.68 -10.32
CA ALA A 3 -4.53 51.41 -10.62
C ALA A 3 -5.37 50.29 -10.00
N SER A 4 -6.02 49.48 -10.86
CA SER A 4 -6.69 48.26 -10.44
C SER A 4 -5.63 47.22 -10.09
N GLY A 5 -5.35 47.07 -8.80
CA GLY A 5 -4.47 46.03 -8.31
C GLY A 5 -5.15 44.68 -8.43
N CYS A 6 -4.81 43.90 -9.46
CA CYS A 6 -5.19 42.50 -9.55
C CYS A 6 -4.49 41.72 -8.42
N SER A 7 -5.11 41.65 -7.25
CA SER A 7 -4.73 40.71 -6.19
C SER A 7 -5.28 39.33 -6.54
N SER A 8 -4.73 38.71 -7.58
CA SER A 8 -4.97 37.29 -7.86
C SER A 8 -4.08 36.47 -6.94
N ARG A 9 -4.56 36.22 -5.72
CA ARG A 9 -3.98 35.16 -4.87
C ARG A 9 -4.01 33.88 -5.72
N PRO A 10 -2.87 33.22 -5.98
CA PRO A 10 -2.87 31.98 -6.73
C PRO A 10 -3.84 31.02 -6.06
N ALA A 11 -4.75 30.44 -6.85
CA ALA A 11 -5.59 29.36 -6.35
C ALA A 11 -4.66 28.26 -5.80
N PRO A 12 -4.96 27.68 -4.63
CA PRO A 12 -4.16 26.59 -4.11
C PRO A 12 -4.03 25.51 -5.20
N PRO A 13 -2.83 24.93 -5.39
CA PRO A 13 -2.61 23.98 -6.46
C PRO A 13 -3.63 22.85 -6.35
N ALA A 14 -4.31 22.56 -7.45
CA ALA A 14 -5.19 21.42 -7.52
C ALA A 14 -4.35 20.17 -7.19
N ILE A 15 -4.68 19.50 -6.10
CA ILE A 15 -3.98 18.28 -5.68
C ILE A 15 -4.14 17.25 -6.82
N SER A 16 -3.04 16.95 -7.50
CA SER A 16 -3.00 16.14 -8.72
C SER A 16 -2.81 14.65 -8.45
N HIS A 17 -2.53 14.28 -7.20
CA HIS A 17 -2.27 12.91 -6.78
C HIS A 17 -3.06 12.55 -5.52
N PRO A 18 -3.38 11.26 -5.28
CA PRO A 18 -3.93 10.82 -4.02
C PRO A 18 -3.00 11.17 -2.83
N PRO A 19 -3.53 11.24 -1.60
CA PRO A 19 -2.72 11.33 -0.39
C PRO A 19 -1.62 10.26 -0.39
N ALA A 20 -0.40 10.62 0.04
CA ALA A 20 0.73 9.69 0.05
C ALA A 20 0.44 8.44 0.91
N ASP A 21 -0.31 8.59 2.00
CA ASP A 21 -0.71 7.48 2.86
C ASP A 21 -1.65 6.48 2.16
N ASP A 22 -2.42 6.92 1.17
CA ASP A 22 -3.28 6.03 0.38
C ASP A 22 -2.46 5.12 -0.54
N LEU A 23 -1.21 5.50 -0.83
CA LEU A 23 -0.27 4.72 -1.65
C LEU A 23 0.56 3.74 -0.83
N ARG A 24 0.43 3.74 0.50
CA ARG A 24 1.20 2.85 1.38
C ARG A 24 0.54 1.50 1.54
N CYS A 25 1.36 0.48 1.40
CA CYS A 25 1.06 -0.91 1.72
C CYS A 25 1.82 -1.31 3.00
N GLN A 26 1.41 -2.41 3.61
CA GLN A 26 2.25 -3.11 4.59
C GLN A 26 3.53 -3.60 3.89
N ASP A 27 4.61 -3.69 4.65
CA ASP A 27 5.88 -4.20 4.16
C ASP A 27 5.76 -5.70 3.83
N GLU A 28 6.53 -6.14 2.85
CA GLU A 28 6.60 -7.56 2.50
C GLU A 28 7.33 -8.33 3.62
N PRO A 29 6.72 -9.40 4.16
CA PRO A 29 7.38 -10.19 5.19
C PRO A 29 8.58 -10.93 4.59
N THR A 30 9.61 -11.14 5.41
CA THR A 30 10.77 -11.94 5.01
C THR A 30 10.42 -13.42 5.12
N ALA A 31 10.60 -14.17 4.03
CA ALA A 31 10.37 -15.61 4.02
C ALA A 31 11.36 -16.34 4.96
N PRO A 32 10.90 -17.34 5.73
CA PRO A 32 11.80 -18.16 6.52
C PRO A 32 12.73 -18.93 5.58
N LEU A 33 14.00 -19.03 5.97
CA LEU A 33 15.00 -19.75 5.18
C LEU A 33 14.76 -21.26 5.30
N SER A 34 14.67 -21.95 4.16
CA SER A 34 14.61 -23.41 4.14
C SER A 34 15.84 -23.98 4.85
N PRO A 35 15.67 -24.80 5.89
CA PRO A 35 16.81 -25.39 6.58
C PRO A 35 17.55 -26.36 5.66
N ALA A 36 18.88 -26.39 5.75
CA ALA A 36 19.70 -27.34 4.99
C ALA A 36 20.07 -28.57 5.83
N GLY A 37 20.07 -29.75 5.21
CA GLY A 37 20.48 -31.00 5.84
C GLY A 37 19.37 -31.74 6.60
N GLU A 38 19.76 -32.74 7.38
CA GLU A 38 18.84 -33.47 8.25
C GLU A 38 18.43 -32.61 9.44
N LEU A 39 17.12 -32.53 9.68
CA LEU A 39 16.54 -31.74 10.76
C LEU A 39 16.02 -32.64 11.87
N SER A 40 16.21 -32.19 13.10
CA SER A 40 15.48 -32.75 14.24
C SER A 40 13.99 -32.40 14.15
N ALA A 41 13.14 -33.21 14.80
CA ALA A 41 11.70 -32.95 14.86
C ALA A 41 11.37 -31.57 15.45
N GLU A 42 12.17 -31.09 16.40
CA GLU A 42 12.01 -29.78 17.03
C GLU A 42 12.29 -28.63 16.05
N GLN A 43 13.30 -28.78 15.19
CA GLN A 43 13.63 -27.81 14.15
C GLN A 43 12.57 -27.78 13.05
N VAL A 44 12.04 -28.94 12.66
CA VAL A 44 10.91 -29.01 11.71
C VAL A 44 9.70 -28.28 12.29
N ALA A 45 9.32 -28.58 13.53
CA ALA A 45 8.18 -27.94 14.17
C ALA A 45 8.36 -26.42 14.35
N ALA A 46 9.60 -25.95 14.54
CA ALA A 46 9.90 -24.52 14.58
C ALA A 46 9.71 -23.87 13.20
N PHE A 47 10.30 -24.46 12.16
CA PHE A 47 10.16 -23.96 10.79
C PHE A 47 8.70 -23.92 10.31
N GLU A 48 7.90 -24.93 10.65
CA GLU A 48 6.48 -24.97 10.29
C GLU A 48 5.68 -23.83 10.95
N ARG A 49 6.00 -23.46 12.20
CA ARG A 49 5.36 -22.30 12.85
C ARG A 49 5.75 -21.00 12.16
N ASP A 50 7.04 -20.82 11.90
CA ASP A 50 7.55 -19.62 11.22
C ASP A 50 6.96 -19.49 9.81
N ALA A 51 6.74 -20.62 9.11
CA ALA A 51 6.09 -20.65 7.81
C ALA A 51 4.61 -20.23 7.88
N LEU A 52 3.87 -20.71 8.89
CA LEU A 52 2.47 -20.30 9.10
C LEU A 52 2.33 -18.81 9.43
N ASP A 53 3.24 -18.29 10.26
CA ASP A 53 3.28 -16.86 10.59
C ASP A 53 3.62 -16.01 9.35
N PHE A 54 4.57 -16.48 8.53
CA PHE A 54 4.89 -15.86 7.24
C PHE A 54 3.70 -15.86 6.29
N ASP A 55 3.00 -16.98 6.12
CA ASP A 55 1.84 -17.08 5.22
C ASP A 55 0.74 -16.10 5.64
N GLY A 56 0.47 -15.99 6.94
CA GLY A 56 -0.47 -15.03 7.49
C GLY A 56 -0.06 -13.58 7.18
N ALA A 57 1.20 -13.23 7.42
CA ALA A 57 1.74 -11.91 7.14
C ALA A 57 1.72 -11.58 5.63
N ALA A 58 2.04 -12.55 4.77
CA ALA A 58 2.09 -12.38 3.32
C ALA A 58 0.68 -12.10 2.75
N LEU A 59 -0.34 -12.82 3.26
CA LEU A 59 -1.73 -12.57 2.91
C LEU A 59 -2.20 -11.17 3.33
N LEU A 60 -1.80 -10.71 4.52
CA LEU A 60 -2.11 -9.37 5.02
C LEU A 60 -1.43 -8.30 4.17
N ALA A 61 -0.15 -8.48 3.85
CA ALA A 61 0.59 -7.58 2.97
C ALA A 61 -0.08 -7.47 1.60
N GLY A 62 -0.40 -8.60 0.96
CA GLY A 62 -1.12 -8.62 -0.31
C GLY A 62 -2.51 -7.97 -0.27
N ARG A 63 -3.27 -8.15 0.84
CA ARG A 63 -4.56 -7.46 1.04
C ARG A 63 -4.37 -5.94 1.16
N SER A 64 -3.35 -5.50 1.90
CA SER A 64 -3.09 -4.08 2.09
C SER A 64 -2.81 -3.35 0.76
N CYS A 65 -2.13 -4.00 -0.19
CA CYS A 65 -1.91 -3.47 -1.54
C CYS A 65 -3.21 -3.30 -2.32
N ARG A 66 -4.12 -4.27 -2.23
CA ARG A 66 -5.45 -4.15 -2.86
C ARG A 66 -6.26 -3.03 -2.24
N ASP A 67 -6.20 -2.87 -0.92
CA ASP A 67 -6.90 -1.80 -0.22
C ASP A 67 -6.34 -0.41 -0.57
N ALA A 68 -5.01 -0.29 -0.71
CA ALA A 68 -4.35 0.92 -1.19
C ALA A 68 -4.81 1.29 -2.61
N LEU A 69 -4.79 0.33 -3.54
CA LEU A 69 -5.31 0.54 -4.89
C LEU A 69 -6.78 0.97 -4.88
N ALA A 70 -7.61 0.35 -4.03
CA ALA A 70 -9.02 0.72 -3.90
C ALA A 70 -9.20 2.16 -3.38
N ARG A 71 -8.37 2.63 -2.43
CA ARG A 71 -8.38 4.03 -1.96
C ARG A 71 -8.05 5.00 -3.08
N VAL A 72 -6.98 4.73 -3.85
CA VAL A 72 -6.58 5.53 -5.01
C VAL A 72 -7.67 5.59 -6.07
N CYS A 73 -8.28 4.44 -6.37
CA CYS A 73 -9.40 4.36 -7.30
C CYS A 73 -10.59 5.20 -6.87
N ARG A 74 -10.98 5.15 -5.59
CA ARG A 74 -12.05 6.01 -5.05
C ARG A 74 -11.69 7.49 -5.14
N TRP A 75 -10.44 7.85 -4.85
CA TRP A 75 -9.95 9.22 -4.95
C TRP A 75 -10.09 9.79 -6.37
N HIS A 76 -9.73 9.01 -7.39
CA HIS A 76 -9.86 9.40 -8.80
C HIS A 76 -11.33 9.47 -9.25
N ARG A 77 -12.17 8.48 -8.88
CA ARG A 77 -13.61 8.51 -9.21
C ARG A 77 -14.31 9.74 -8.61
N ALA A 78 -13.98 10.12 -7.39
CA ALA A 78 -14.51 11.33 -6.75
C ALA A 78 -14.16 12.63 -7.51
N ARG A 79 -13.19 12.57 -8.43
CA ARG A 79 -12.77 13.67 -9.31
C ARG A 79 -13.24 13.50 -10.75
N GLY A 80 -14.20 12.60 -10.99
CA GLY A 80 -14.81 12.40 -12.31
C GLY A 80 -13.97 11.57 -13.28
N MET A 81 -12.89 10.94 -12.83
CA MET A 81 -12.12 10.06 -13.69
C MET A 81 -12.79 8.69 -13.84
N ALA A 82 -12.88 8.21 -15.08
CA ALA A 82 -13.32 6.85 -15.38
C ALA A 82 -12.17 5.86 -15.13
N VAL A 83 -12.19 5.20 -13.98
CA VAL A 83 -11.16 4.22 -13.59
C VAL A 83 -11.79 2.84 -13.40
N THR A 84 -11.28 1.86 -14.14
CA THR A 84 -11.58 0.43 -13.94
C THR A 84 -10.58 -0.11 -12.94
N CYS A 85 -11.08 -0.63 -11.83
CA CYS A 85 -10.25 -1.20 -10.77
C CYS A 85 -10.68 -2.65 -10.54
N PRO A 86 -9.72 -3.55 -10.26
CA PRO A 86 -10.00 -4.95 -10.03
C PRO A 86 -10.87 -5.18 -8.78
#